data_AF-A0A1Q9V1Z8-F1
#
_entry.id   AF-A0A1Q9V1Z8-F1
#
_cell.length_a   1.000
_cell.length_b   1.000
_cell.length_c   1.000
_cell.angle_alpha   90.00
_cell.angle_beta   90.00
_cell.angle_gamma   90.00
#
_symmetry.space_group_name_H-M   'P 1'
#
loop_
_entity.id
_entity.type
_entity.pdbx_description
1 polymer ?
#
loop_
_entity_poly.entity_id
_entity_poly.type
_entity_poly.pdbx_seq_one_letter_code
_entity_poly.pdbx_strand_id
1 'polypeptide(L)'
;MRAGEGPQGGDVEAGWPEVAYESIRAINHLTSYGYAVPAPVLYDVLGNLQGVGYLLPQALTQLGEGLEKSLAEYDVYDTAGDLHESVDVARGHLLTAADAARTLGAALEAAQSAIAGQGYRTEEEHQ
;
A
#
# COMPACT_ATOMS: atom_id res chain seq x y z
N MET A 1 20.01 -29.56 29.25
CA MET A 1 19.96 -28.11 28.97
C MET A 1 19.34 -27.94 27.59
N ARG A 2 18.10 -27.44 27.51
CA ARG A 2 17.45 -27.05 26.25
C ARG A 2 17.91 -25.62 25.93
N ALA A 3 18.51 -25.43 24.75
CA ALA A 3 18.79 -24.10 24.23
C ALA A 3 17.46 -23.44 23.85
N GLY A 4 17.29 -22.20 24.28
CA GLY A 4 16.07 -21.43 24.14
C GLY A 4 15.73 -21.17 22.67
N GLU A 5 14.44 -21.32 22.39
CA GLU A 5 13.79 -20.76 21.21
C GLU A 5 14.14 -19.27 21.15
N GLY A 6 14.80 -18.85 20.07
CA GLY A 6 14.95 -17.43 19.75
C GLY A 6 13.57 -16.78 19.56
N PRO A 7 13.49 -15.44 19.55
CA PRO A 7 12.22 -14.77 19.34
C PRO A 7 11.65 -15.25 18.01
N GLN A 8 10.48 -15.90 18.07
CA GLN A 8 9.68 -16.21 16.91
C GLN A 8 9.46 -14.87 16.20
N GLY A 9 10.02 -14.72 15.00
CA GLY A 9 9.85 -13.54 14.17
C GLY A 9 8.35 -13.22 14.15
N GLY A 10 8.00 -12.09 14.77
CA GLY A 10 6.62 -11.76 15.09
C GLY A 10 5.76 -11.94 13.86
N ASP A 11 4.61 -12.58 14.05
CA ASP A 11 3.62 -12.90 13.02
C ASP A 11 3.46 -11.75 12.02
N VAL A 12 4.24 -11.78 10.94
CA VAL A 12 3.82 -11.16 9.70
C VAL A 12 2.67 -12.07 9.29
N GLU A 13 1.44 -11.74 9.70
CA GLU A 13 0.24 -12.46 9.28
C GLU A 13 0.35 -12.59 7.75
N ALA A 14 0.69 -13.80 7.29
CA ALA A 14 1.41 -14.04 6.03
C ALA A 14 0.58 -13.78 4.76
N GLY A 15 -0.52 -13.03 4.88
CA GLY A 15 -1.44 -12.71 3.80
C GLY A 15 -1.75 -11.23 3.63
N TRP A 16 -1.34 -10.30 4.52
CA TRP A 16 -1.74 -8.89 4.34
C TRP A 16 -1.25 -8.25 3.03
N PRO A 17 -0.01 -8.46 2.57
CA PRO A 17 0.42 -7.98 1.26
C PRO A 17 -0.41 -8.60 0.11
N GLU A 18 -0.77 -9.87 0.21
CA GLU A 18 -1.61 -10.57 -0.76
C GLU A 18 -3.03 -10.01 -0.77
N VAL A 19 -3.62 -9.76 0.40
CA VAL A 19 -4.93 -9.13 0.54
C VAL A 19 -4.92 -7.72 -0.06
N ALA A 20 -3.85 -6.94 0.16
CA ALA A 20 -3.70 -5.63 -0.46
C ALA A 20 -3.60 -5.73 -1.99
N TYR A 21 -2.80 -6.66 -2.51
CA TYR A 21 -2.68 -6.91 -3.95
C TYR A 21 -4.02 -7.30 -4.57
N GLU A 22 -4.72 -8.27 -3.99
CA GLU A 22 -6.02 -8.76 -4.48
C GLU A 22 -7.11 -7.68 -4.38
N SER A 23 -7.06 -6.81 -3.37
CA SER A 23 -7.98 -5.67 -3.25
C SER A 23 -7.79 -4.67 -4.41
N ILE A 24 -6.54 -4.34 -4.75
CA ILE A 24 -6.25 -3.48 -5.90
C ILE A 24 -6.63 -4.17 -7.22
N ARG A 25 -6.39 -5.47 -7.34
CA ARG A 25 -6.80 -6.27 -8.51
C ARG A 25 -8.32 -6.25 -8.70
N ALA A 26 -9.09 -6.39 -7.62
CA ALA A 26 -10.54 -6.29 -7.66
C ALA A 26 -11.04 -4.90 -8.11
N ILE A 27 -10.40 -3.82 -7.63
CA ILE A 27 -10.69 -2.45 -8.08
C ILE A 27 -10.41 -2.29 -9.58
N ASN A 28 -9.28 -2.81 -10.07
CA ASN A 28 -8.96 -2.79 -11.50
C ASN A 28 -9.99 -3.58 -12.33
N HIS A 29 -10.51 -4.69 -11.80
CA HIS A 29 -11.57 -5.44 -12.46
C HIS A 29 -12.89 -4.68 -12.54
N LEU A 30 -13.26 -3.90 -11.51
CA LEU A 30 -14.46 -3.03 -11.54
C LEU A 30 -14.45 -2.08 -12.75
N THR A 31 -13.27 -1.61 -13.15
CA THR A 31 -13.08 -0.66 -14.26
C THR A 31 -12.84 -1.32 -15.61
N SER A 32 -12.63 -2.65 -15.66
CA SER A 32 -12.19 -3.36 -16.87
C SER A 32 -13.30 -3.66 -17.89
N TYR A 33 -14.58 -3.67 -17.49
CA TYR A 33 -15.67 -4.13 -18.36
C TYR A 33 -16.41 -3.01 -19.11
N GLY A 34 -15.86 -1.79 -19.15
CA GLY A 34 -16.43 -0.67 -19.92
C GLY A 34 -17.77 -0.13 -19.39
N TYR A 35 -18.18 -0.54 -18.19
CA TYR A 35 -19.36 0.00 -17.52
C TYR A 35 -19.06 1.40 -16.96
N ALA A 36 -20.06 2.28 -17.01
CA ALA A 36 -19.99 3.56 -16.31
C ALA A 36 -19.99 3.30 -14.80
N VAL A 37 -19.01 3.87 -14.09
CA VAL A 37 -18.97 3.86 -12.62
C VAL A 37 -19.70 5.11 -12.12
N PRO A 38 -20.80 4.99 -11.36
CA PRO A 38 -21.48 6.15 -10.80
C PRO A 38 -20.55 6.96 -9.89
N ALA A 39 -20.67 8.29 -9.93
CA ALA A 39 -19.84 9.19 -9.14
C ALA A 39 -19.87 8.89 -7.62
N PRO A 40 -21.01 8.52 -6.99
CA PRO A 40 -21.01 8.10 -5.58
C PRO A 40 -20.15 6.86 -5.30
N VAL A 41 -20.18 5.86 -6.18
CA VAL A 41 -19.35 4.64 -6.05
C VAL A 41 -17.87 5.00 -6.19
N LEU A 42 -17.55 5.85 -7.18
CA LEU A 42 -16.18 6.31 -7.37
C LEU A 42 -15.69 7.16 -6.19
N TYR A 43 -16.56 7.98 -5.60
CA TYR A 43 -16.25 8.78 -4.41
C TYR A 43 -15.80 7.90 -3.24
N ASP A 44 -16.51 6.80 -2.97
CA ASP A 44 -16.15 5.88 -1.89
C ASP A 44 -14.84 5.12 -2.19
N VAL A 45 -14.62 4.71 -3.44
CA VAL A 45 -13.37 4.07 -3.87
C VAL A 45 -12.18 5.02 -3.69
N LEU A 46 -12.30 6.28 -4.14
CA LEU A 46 -11.26 7.28 -3.99
C LEU A 46 -10.96 7.59 -2.52
N GLY A 47 -12.00 7.63 -1.67
CA GLY A 47 -11.87 7.83 -0.22
C GLY A 47 -11.00 6.76 0.46
N ASN A 48 -11.20 5.49 0.10
CA ASN A 48 -10.37 4.41 0.64
C ASN A 48 -8.95 4.45 0.06
N LEU A 49 -8.80 4.70 -1.23
CA LEU A 49 -7.49 4.74 -1.88
C LEU A 49 -6.62 5.92 -1.42
N GLN A 50 -7.18 7.09 -1.11
CA GLN A 50 -6.39 8.18 -0.52
C GLN A 50 -5.83 7.78 0.85
N GLY A 51 -6.61 7.04 1.65
CA GLY A 51 -6.15 6.51 2.94
C GLY A 51 -4.96 5.58 2.78
N VAL A 52 -4.96 4.72 1.75
CA VAL A 52 -3.79 3.89 1.39
C VAL A 52 -2.57 4.76 1.09
N GLY A 53 -2.74 5.83 0.29
CA GLY A 53 -1.67 6.78 -0.01
C GLY A 53 -1.06 7.46 1.23
N TYR A 54 -1.85 7.64 2.29
CA TYR A 54 -1.39 8.21 3.56
C TYR A 54 -0.82 7.19 4.55
N LEU A 55 -1.20 5.92 4.45
CA LEU A 55 -0.68 4.84 5.32
C LEU A 55 0.61 4.20 4.78
N LEU A 56 0.71 4.01 3.45
CA LEU A 56 1.88 3.40 2.80
C LEU A 56 3.22 4.06 3.16
N PRO A 57 3.35 5.40 3.28
CA PRO A 57 4.62 6.01 3.62
C PRO A 57 5.18 5.53 4.95
N GLN A 58 4.31 5.35 5.96
CA GLN A 58 4.72 4.82 7.26
C GLN A 58 5.19 3.36 7.13
N ALA A 59 4.40 2.52 6.45
CA ALA A 59 4.73 1.12 6.24
C ALA A 59 6.08 0.95 5.52
N LEU A 60 6.31 1.71 4.45
CA LEU A 60 7.54 1.66 3.66
C LEU A 60 8.76 2.11 4.46
N THR A 61 8.66 3.17 5.25
CA THR A 61 9.74 3.60 6.15
C THR A 61 10.06 2.53 7.19
N GLN A 62 9.04 1.94 7.82
CA GLN A 62 9.23 0.89 8.83
C GLN A 62 9.84 -0.38 8.24
N LEU A 63 9.48 -0.76 7.00
CA LEU A 63 10.12 -1.86 6.28
C LEU A 63 11.62 -1.58 6.04
N GLY A 64 11.98 -0.34 5.68
CA GLY A 64 13.37 0.07 5.51
C GLY A 64 14.17 0.01 6.81
N GLU A 65 13.59 0.50 7.91
CA GLU A 65 14.19 0.39 9.25
C GLU A 65 14.33 -1.06 9.71
N GLY A 66 13.33 -1.91 9.41
CA GLY A 66 13.39 -3.34 9.69
C GLY A 66 14.51 -4.05 8.93
N LEU A 67 14.74 -3.66 7.67
CA LEU A 67 15.83 -4.19 6.86
C LEU A 67 17.20 -3.81 7.43
N GLU A 68 17.37 -2.58 7.90
CA GLU A 68 18.62 -2.14 8.54
C GLU A 68 18.87 -2.90 9.86
N LYS A 69 17.84 -3.09 10.69
CA LYS A 69 17.95 -3.90 11.91
C LYS A 69 18.32 -5.35 11.60
N SER A 70 17.87 -5.88 10.47
CA SER A 70 18.18 -7.24 10.04
C SER A 70 19.69 -7.50 9.95
N LEU A 71 20.47 -6.50 9.52
CA LEU A 71 21.93 -6.59 9.44
C LEU A 71 22.60 -6.80 10.81
N ALA A 72 21.98 -6.34 11.89
CA ALA A 72 22.50 -6.45 13.25
C ALA A 72 21.95 -7.68 13.99
N GLU A 73 20.76 -8.15 13.63
CA GLU A 73 20.02 -9.17 14.38
C GLU A 73 20.11 -10.58 13.77
N TYR A 74 20.39 -10.69 12.47
CA TYR A 74 20.43 -11.96 11.75
C TYR A 74 21.77 -12.18 11.04
N ASP A 75 22.12 -13.45 10.82
CA ASP A 75 23.26 -13.85 9.98
C ASP A 75 22.85 -13.79 8.50
N VAL A 76 22.71 -12.57 7.98
CA VAL A 76 22.32 -12.27 6.61
C VAL A 76 23.55 -12.20 5.69
N TYR A 77 23.38 -12.62 4.45
CA TYR A 77 24.45 -12.61 3.45
C TYR A 77 23.91 -12.13 2.09
N ASP A 78 24.80 -11.57 1.28
CA ASP A 78 24.54 -11.19 -0.10
C ASP A 78 25.53 -11.96 -1.00
N THR A 79 25.01 -12.70 -1.99
CA THR A 79 25.83 -13.46 -2.95
C THR A 79 26.20 -12.67 -4.20
N ALA A 80 25.55 -11.53 -4.43
CA ALA A 80 25.67 -10.72 -5.63
C ALA A 80 26.53 -9.47 -5.42
N GLY A 81 26.71 -9.00 -4.17
CA GLY A 81 27.45 -7.77 -3.90
C GLY A 81 27.70 -7.50 -2.41
N ASP A 82 27.92 -6.24 -2.09
CA ASP A 82 28.06 -5.78 -0.71
C ASP A 82 26.69 -5.67 -0.04
N LEU A 83 26.52 -6.41 1.06
CA LEU A 83 25.25 -6.49 1.77
C LEU A 83 24.78 -5.13 2.30
N HIS A 84 25.68 -4.28 2.79
CA HIS A 84 25.31 -2.97 3.32
C HIS A 84 24.90 -2.01 2.19
N GLU A 85 25.63 -2.03 1.07
CA GLU A 85 25.27 -1.27 -0.12
C GLU A 85 23.89 -1.67 -0.66
N SER A 86 23.61 -2.97 -0.75
CA SER A 86 22.31 -3.49 -1.17
C SER A 86 21.16 -3.02 -0.26
N VAL A 87 21.37 -3.01 1.06
CA VAL A 87 20.37 -2.50 2.03
C VAL A 87 20.18 -0.99 1.92
N ASP A 88 21.25 -0.22 1.76
CA ASP A 88 21.18 1.23 1.57
C ASP A 88 20.40 1.60 0.30
N VAL A 89 20.65 0.89 -0.80
CA VAL A 89 19.92 1.06 -2.06
C VAL A 89 18.44 0.73 -1.88
N ALA A 90 18.12 -0.39 -1.26
CA ALA A 90 16.73 -0.79 -1.00
C ALA A 90 16.00 0.26 -0.13
N ARG A 91 16.64 0.77 0.92
CA ARG A 91 16.08 1.82 1.77
C ARG A 91 15.85 3.12 0.98
N GLY A 92 16.78 3.50 0.10
CA GLY A 92 16.61 4.66 -0.79
C GLY A 92 15.39 4.53 -1.70
N HIS A 93 15.13 3.33 -2.23
CA HIS A 93 13.93 3.05 -3.03
C HIS A 93 12.64 3.09 -2.20
N LEU A 94 12.64 2.55 -0.97
CA LEU A 94 11.49 2.60 -0.08
C LEU A 94 11.12 4.03 0.33
N LEU A 95 12.11 4.89 0.58
CA LEU A 95 11.88 6.32 0.86
C LEU A 95 11.29 7.04 -0.37
N THR A 96 11.83 6.77 -1.56
CA THR A 96 11.28 7.30 -2.81
C THR A 96 9.83 6.86 -3.01
N ALA A 97 9.52 5.59 -2.75
CA ALA A 97 8.17 5.05 -2.83
C ALA A 97 7.23 5.69 -1.77
N ALA A 98 7.73 5.99 -0.57
CA ALA A 98 6.97 6.68 0.46
C ALA A 98 6.55 8.09 0.03
N ASP A 99 7.44 8.85 -0.61
CA ASP A 99 7.12 10.18 -1.14
C ASP A 99 6.13 10.13 -2.32
N ALA A 100 6.29 9.14 -3.19
CA ALA A 100 5.34 8.88 -4.27
C ALA A 100 3.94 8.54 -3.72
N ALA A 101 3.85 7.72 -2.67
CA ALA A 101 2.60 7.35 -2.02
C ALA A 101 1.88 8.58 -1.41
N ARG A 102 2.61 9.50 -0.76
CA ARG A 102 2.04 10.76 -0.27
C ARG A 102 1.45 11.59 -1.41
N THR A 103 2.18 11.71 -2.51
CA THR A 103 1.75 12.44 -3.70
C THR A 103 0.49 11.81 -4.31
N LEU A 104 0.45 10.47 -4.37
CA LEU A 104 -0.72 9.72 -4.80
C LEU A 104 -1.93 9.98 -3.89
N GLY A 105 -1.76 9.92 -2.57
CA GLY A 105 -2.82 10.21 -1.60
C GLY A 105 -3.45 11.58 -1.81
N ALA A 106 -2.62 12.62 -1.93
CA ALA A 106 -3.08 13.98 -2.16
C ALA A 106 -3.83 14.14 -3.51
N ALA A 107 -3.35 13.48 -4.57
CA ALA A 107 -4.02 13.51 -5.86
C ALA A 107 -5.39 12.82 -5.83
N LEU A 108 -5.50 11.69 -5.11
CA LEU A 108 -6.75 10.95 -4.94
C LEU A 108 -7.77 11.73 -4.09
N GLU A 109 -7.32 12.39 -3.02
CA GLU A 109 -8.15 13.29 -2.22
C GLU A 109 -8.71 14.45 -3.06
N ALA A 110 -7.86 15.07 -3.88
CA ALA A 110 -8.28 16.13 -4.79
C ALA A 110 -9.30 15.64 -5.81
N ALA A 111 -9.09 14.44 -6.38
CA ALA A 111 -10.06 13.82 -7.30
C ALA A 111 -11.39 13.51 -6.61
N GLN A 112 -11.37 12.97 -5.39
CA GLN A 112 -12.58 12.70 -4.60
C GLN A 112 -13.36 13.99 -4.33
N SER A 113 -12.65 15.05 -3.95
CA SER A 113 -13.23 16.37 -3.69
C SER A 113 -13.88 16.97 -4.93
N ALA A 114 -13.29 16.77 -6.12
CA ALA A 114 -13.80 17.31 -7.38
C ALA A 114 -15.15 16.68 -7.81
N ILE A 115 -15.43 15.46 -7.39
CA ILE A 115 -16.70 14.77 -7.67
C ILE A 115 -17.67 14.79 -6.49
N ALA A 116 -17.32 15.48 -5.40
CA ALA A 116 -18.17 15.58 -4.21
C ALA A 116 -19.53 16.21 -4.55
N GLY A 117 -20.61 15.58 -4.08
CA GLY A 117 -21.98 16.02 -4.32
C GLY A 117 -22.57 15.61 -5.68
N GLN A 118 -21.83 14.89 -6.53
CA GLN A 118 -22.40 14.26 -7.71
C GLN A 118 -23.23 13.03 -7.31
N GLY A 119 -24.40 12.87 -7.93
CA GLY A 119 -25.28 11.72 -7.78
C GLY A 119 -25.93 11.36 -9.11
N TYR A 120 -26.72 10.30 -9.13
CA TYR A 120 -27.56 9.95 -10.25
C TYR A 120 -28.96 9.66 -9.74
N ARG A 121 -29.97 9.98 -10.55
CA ARG A 121 -31.36 9.62 -10.26
C ARG A 121 -31.62 8.22 -10.81
N THR A 122 -32.42 7.46 -10.09
CA THR A 122 -32.96 6.19 -10.59
C THR A 122 -34.21 6.45 -11.45
N GLU A 123 -34.58 5.51 -12.32
CA GLU A 123 -35.74 5.69 -13.23
C GLU A 123 -37.07 5.95 -12.49
N GLU A 124 -37.17 5.57 -11.22
CA GLU A 124 -38.33 5.82 -10.34
C GLU A 124 -38.42 7.27 -9.86
N GLU A 125 -37.31 8.02 -9.84
CA GLU A 125 -37.25 9.42 -9.38
C GLU A 125 -37.50 10.43 -10.53
N HIS A 126 -37.79 9.93 -11.73
CA HIS A 126 -38.12 10.72 -12.93
C HIS A 126 -39.64 10.81 -13.20
N GLN A 127 -40.48 10.18 -12.37
CA GLN A 127 -41.96 10.28 -12.41
C GLN A 127 -42.47 11.27 -11.36
#